data_AF-A0A2J0MLL0-F1
#
_entry.id   AF-A0A2J0MLL0-F1
#
_cell.length_a   1.000
_cell.length_b   1.000
_cell.length_c   1.000
_cell.angle_alpha   90.00
_cell.angle_beta   90.00
_cell.angle_gamma   90.00
#
_symmetry.space_group_name_H-M   'P 1'
#
loop_
_entity.id
_entity.type
_entity.pdbx_description
1 polymer ?
#
loop_
_entity_poly.entity_id
_entity_poly.type
_entity_poly.pdbx_seq_one_letter_code
_entity_poly.pdbx_strand_id
1 'polypeptide(L)'
;MTADMEEDEINYQDDLENARANQAQAENMSLAQSVQASAERKEPLIDMLKDIPYFLAIILAIAKDVADFFGIGSSPVVGTLITILVMITIALLVFLAAPPEFFHNFMLLFGGTTIETIPMINLLPVLTGAVVYIYVRKILQRIAKRKIPGASRLAALATKAPQN
;
A
#
# COMPACT_ATOMS: atom_id res chain seq x y z
N MET A 1 22.01 60.95 -27.26
CA MET A 1 22.31 60.85 -25.82
C MET A 1 21.11 60.43 -24.97
N THR A 2 19.88 60.90 -25.22
CA THR A 2 18.68 60.29 -24.59
C THR A 2 18.13 59.10 -25.37
N ALA A 3 18.19 59.13 -26.71
CA ALA A 3 17.73 58.01 -27.55
C ALA A 3 18.53 56.72 -27.34
N ASP A 4 19.83 56.83 -27.05
CA ASP A 4 20.69 55.66 -26.81
C ASP A 4 20.39 54.96 -25.47
N MET A 5 19.77 55.66 -24.50
CA MET A 5 19.37 55.07 -23.22
C MET A 5 18.04 54.29 -23.30
N GLU A 6 17.14 54.67 -24.21
CA GLU A 6 15.85 53.97 -24.38
C GLU A 6 16.03 52.61 -25.08
N GLU A 7 16.97 52.50 -26.03
CA GLU A 7 17.28 51.20 -26.67
C GLU A 7 17.88 50.19 -25.69
N ASP A 8 18.75 50.63 -24.77
CA ASP A 8 19.34 49.76 -23.74
C ASP A 8 18.30 49.25 -22.73
N GLU A 9 17.31 50.08 -22.37
CA GLU A 9 16.23 49.67 -21.45
C GLU A 9 15.28 48.64 -22.06
N ILE A 10 14.95 48.79 -23.35
CA ILE A 10 14.09 47.85 -24.09
C ILE A 10 14.77 46.48 -24.18
N ASN A 11 16.06 46.45 -24.54
CA ASN A 11 16.81 45.20 -24.69
C ASN A 11 16.94 44.45 -23.35
N TYR A 12 17.07 45.18 -22.24
CA TYR A 12 17.13 44.58 -20.89
C TYR A 12 15.80 43.94 -20.44
N GLN A 13 14.66 44.52 -20.82
CA GLN A 13 13.35 43.93 -20.51
C GLN A 13 13.12 42.63 -21.30
N ASP A 14 13.49 42.61 -22.57
CA ASP A 14 13.41 41.40 -23.42
C ASP A 14 14.28 40.26 -22.86
N ASP A 15 15.51 40.57 -22.41
CA ASP A 15 16.40 39.59 -21.78
C ASP A 15 15.82 39.00 -20.48
N LEU A 16 15.19 39.84 -19.66
CA LEU A 16 14.52 39.41 -18.42
C LEU A 16 13.30 38.51 -18.71
N GLU A 17 12.51 38.85 -19.72
CA GLU A 17 11.35 38.04 -20.12
C GLU A 17 11.79 36.68 -20.67
N ASN A 18 12.81 36.65 -21.52
CA ASN A 18 13.40 35.42 -22.05
C ASN A 18 13.99 34.54 -20.92
N ALA A 19 14.66 35.13 -19.92
CA ALA A 19 15.17 34.40 -18.77
C ALA A 19 14.05 33.75 -17.94
N ARG A 20 12.93 34.47 -17.73
CA ARG A 20 11.75 33.94 -17.02
C ARG A 20 11.06 32.82 -17.79
N ALA A 21 10.92 32.96 -19.11
CA ALA A 21 10.34 31.93 -19.96
C ALA A 21 11.18 30.65 -19.94
N ASN A 22 12.50 30.78 -20.03
CA ASN A 22 13.42 29.65 -19.97
C ASN A 22 13.40 28.94 -18.60
N GLN A 23 13.31 29.69 -17.49
CA GLN A 23 13.15 29.13 -16.15
C GLN A 23 11.82 28.36 -16.01
N ALA A 24 10.70 28.96 -16.44
CA ALA A 24 9.41 28.30 -16.42
C ALA A 24 9.40 27.02 -17.28
N GLN A 25 10.06 27.06 -18.45
CA GLN A 25 10.19 25.90 -19.32
C GLN A 25 11.04 24.79 -18.68
N ALA A 26 12.15 25.14 -18.01
CA ALA A 26 12.98 24.19 -17.28
C ALA A 26 12.23 23.54 -16.11
N GLU A 27 11.46 24.32 -15.35
CA GLU A 27 10.60 23.80 -14.28
C GLU A 27 9.56 22.82 -14.82
N ASN A 28 8.85 23.20 -15.88
CA ASN A 28 7.85 22.34 -16.53
C ASN A 28 8.46 21.04 -17.07
N MET A 29 9.67 21.10 -17.64
CA MET A 29 10.37 19.93 -18.15
C MET A 29 10.83 19.00 -17.02
N SER A 30 11.36 19.55 -15.92
CA SER A 30 11.73 18.76 -14.73
C SER A 30 10.51 18.09 -14.09
N LEU A 31 9.36 18.78 -14.07
CA LEU A 31 8.11 18.27 -13.54
C LEU A 31 7.58 17.14 -14.43
N ALA A 32 7.59 17.32 -15.75
CA ALA A 32 7.21 16.30 -16.72
C ALA A 32 8.07 15.03 -16.60
N GLN A 33 9.39 15.17 -16.44
CA GLN A 33 10.30 14.04 -16.20
C GLN A 33 10.00 13.33 -14.88
N SER A 34 9.72 14.07 -13.81
CA SER A 34 9.36 13.47 -12.51
C SER A 34 8.04 12.70 -12.57
N VAL A 35 7.08 13.16 -13.39
CA VAL A 35 5.80 12.50 -13.62
C VAL A 35 5.97 11.26 -14.49
N GLN A 36 6.77 11.32 -15.56
CA GLN A 36 7.09 10.15 -16.38
C GLN A 36 7.84 9.08 -15.59
N ALA A 37 8.87 9.46 -14.83
CA ALA A 37 9.62 8.53 -13.98
C ALA A 37 8.74 7.88 -12.89
N SER A 38 7.74 8.61 -12.38
CA SER A 38 6.76 8.06 -11.44
C SER A 38 5.71 7.17 -12.13
N ALA A 39 5.35 7.47 -13.38
CA ALA A 39 4.41 6.68 -14.17
C ALA A 39 5.00 5.34 -14.63
N GLU A 40 6.31 5.28 -14.85
CA GLU A 40 6.99 4.04 -15.25
C GLU A 40 7.26 3.07 -14.09
N ARG A 41 7.28 3.53 -12.84
CA ARG A 41 7.34 2.63 -11.67
C ARG A 41 5.98 1.98 -11.38
N LYS A 42 5.52 1.16 -12.33
CA LYS A 42 4.37 0.28 -12.15
C LYS A 42 4.82 -0.92 -11.31
N GLU A 43 4.96 -0.73 -9.99
CA GLU A 43 5.20 -1.85 -9.08
C GLU A 43 4.19 -2.95 -9.37
N PRO A 44 4.59 -4.22 -9.53
CA PRO A 44 3.69 -5.30 -9.90
C PRO A 44 2.56 -5.47 -8.88
N LEU A 45 1.38 -5.94 -9.32
CA LEU A 45 0.20 -5.99 -8.43
C LEU A 45 0.42 -7.05 -7.36
N ILE A 46 0.96 -8.16 -7.85
CA ILE A 46 1.40 -9.31 -7.12
C ILE A 46 2.92 -9.26 -7.22
N ASP A 47 3.56 -9.00 -6.09
CA ASP A 47 5.01 -9.09 -5.97
C ASP A 47 5.27 -10.44 -5.29
N MET A 48 5.55 -11.47 -6.10
CA MET A 48 5.62 -12.85 -5.61
C MET A 48 6.54 -12.96 -4.39
N LEU A 49 7.68 -12.25 -4.39
CA LEU A 49 8.65 -12.34 -3.30
C LEU A 49 8.11 -11.73 -2.01
N LYS A 50 7.38 -10.60 -2.10
CA LYS A 50 6.75 -9.94 -0.95
C LYS A 50 5.46 -10.64 -0.50
N ASP A 51 4.82 -11.40 -1.40
CA ASP A 51 3.53 -12.05 -1.15
C ASP A 51 3.68 -13.49 -0.62
N ILE A 52 4.86 -14.12 -0.74
CA ILE A 52 5.15 -15.45 -0.20
C ILE A 52 4.72 -15.62 1.27
N PRO A 53 5.03 -14.71 2.21
CA PRO A 53 4.64 -14.91 3.61
C PRO A 53 3.12 -14.95 3.79
N TYR A 54 2.35 -14.21 2.98
CA TYR A 54 0.89 -14.29 3.01
C TYR A 54 0.38 -15.62 2.46
N PHE A 55 0.96 -16.13 1.37
CA PHE A 55 0.60 -17.45 0.84
C PHE A 55 0.89 -18.55 1.86
N LEU A 56 2.06 -18.53 2.51
CA LEU A 56 2.40 -19.47 3.58
C LEU A 56 1.43 -19.36 4.75
N ALA A 57 1.05 -18.14 5.15
CA ALA A 57 0.08 -17.92 6.22
C ALA A 57 -1.31 -18.49 5.87
N ILE A 58 -1.78 -18.31 4.62
CA ILE A 58 -3.06 -18.85 4.15
C ILE A 58 -3.01 -20.38 4.14
N ILE A 59 -1.95 -20.98 3.60
CA ILE A 59 -1.79 -22.44 3.56
C ILE A 59 -1.78 -23.00 4.99
N LEU A 60 -1.08 -22.36 5.92
CA LEU A 60 -1.00 -22.78 7.30
C LEU A 60 -2.35 -22.66 8.03
N ALA A 61 -3.10 -21.59 7.77
CA ALA A 61 -4.45 -21.41 8.32
C ALA A 61 -5.42 -22.50 7.80
N ILE A 62 -5.40 -22.78 6.50
CA ILE A 62 -6.20 -23.86 5.89
C ILE A 62 -5.79 -25.22 6.48
N ALA A 63 -4.50 -25.50 6.58
CA ALA A 63 -4.00 -26.76 7.14
C ALA A 63 -4.45 -26.97 8.59
N LYS A 64 -4.46 -25.90 9.39
CA LYS A 64 -5.00 -25.92 10.76
C LYS A 64 -6.50 -26.22 10.75
N ASP A 65 -7.30 -25.51 9.96
CA ASP A 65 -8.76 -25.73 9.94
C ASP A 65 -9.12 -27.15 9.46
N VAL A 66 -8.35 -27.69 8.52
CA VAL A 66 -8.47 -29.11 8.11
C VAL A 66 -8.10 -30.05 9.27
N ALA A 67 -7.03 -29.77 10.02
CA ALA A 67 -6.64 -30.58 11.18
C ALA A 67 -7.71 -30.56 12.29
N ASP A 68 -8.33 -29.41 12.54
CA ASP A 68 -9.45 -29.26 13.48
C ASP A 68 -10.67 -30.04 13.01
N PHE A 69 -10.98 -29.99 11.71
CA PHE A 69 -12.08 -30.74 11.10
C PHE A 69 -11.94 -32.27 11.25
N PHE A 70 -10.71 -32.80 11.14
CA PHE A 70 -10.43 -34.23 11.37
C PHE A 70 -10.43 -34.63 12.84
N GLY A 71 -10.73 -33.71 13.77
CA GLY A 71 -10.85 -34.03 15.18
C GLY A 71 -9.51 -34.24 15.89
N ILE A 72 -8.38 -33.88 15.27
CA ILE A 72 -7.08 -33.78 15.95
C ILE A 72 -7.16 -32.71 17.07
N GLY A 73 -8.09 -31.76 16.95
CA GLY A 73 -8.47 -30.78 17.97
C GLY A 73 -9.59 -31.17 18.94
N SER A 74 -10.09 -32.42 18.93
CA SER A 74 -11.22 -32.84 19.78
C SER A 74 -10.93 -32.78 21.29
N SER A 75 -9.65 -32.74 21.68
CA SER A 75 -9.23 -32.37 23.03
C SER A 75 -9.17 -30.84 23.16
N PRO A 76 -10.01 -30.20 23.99
CA PRO A 76 -10.07 -28.75 24.13
C PRO A 76 -8.70 -28.12 24.46
N VAL A 77 -7.88 -28.83 25.24
CA VAL A 77 -6.56 -28.34 25.65
C VAL A 77 -5.55 -28.43 24.50
N VAL A 78 -5.47 -29.57 23.82
CA VAL A 78 -4.48 -29.80 22.75
C VAL A 78 -4.82 -28.97 21.52
N GLY A 79 -6.09 -28.93 21.12
CA GLY A 79 -6.55 -28.11 19.99
C GLY A 79 -6.28 -26.63 20.21
N THR A 80 -6.55 -26.12 21.42
CA THR A 80 -6.27 -24.71 21.76
C THR A 80 -4.79 -24.38 21.69
N LEU A 81 -3.91 -25.26 22.21
CA LEU A 81 -2.46 -25.06 22.14
C LEU A 81 -1.95 -25.02 20.70
N ILE A 82 -2.38 -25.95 19.85
CA ILE A 82 -2.01 -25.97 18.43
C ILE A 82 -2.51 -24.71 17.74
N THR A 83 -3.75 -24.30 18.00
CA THR A 83 -4.35 -23.08 17.44
C THR A 83 -3.54 -21.84 17.82
N ILE A 84 -3.12 -21.70 19.08
CA ILE A 84 -2.29 -20.59 19.54
C ILE A 84 -0.92 -20.58 18.84
N LEU A 85 -0.27 -21.74 18.71
CA LEU A 85 1.03 -21.85 18.03
C LEU A 85 0.94 -21.49 16.54
N VAL A 86 -0.10 -21.97 15.86
CA VAL A 86 -0.40 -21.62 14.47
C VAL A 86 -0.67 -20.12 14.34
N MET A 87 -1.49 -19.54 15.22
CA MET A 87 -1.79 -18.11 15.21
C MET A 87 -0.52 -17.26 15.39
N ILE A 88 0.38 -17.63 16.31
CA ILE A 88 1.67 -16.94 16.50
C ILE A 88 2.51 -17.02 15.23
N THR A 89 2.58 -18.20 14.60
CA THR A 89 3.36 -18.39 13.36
C THR A 89 2.79 -17.55 12.21
N ILE A 90 1.48 -17.53 12.04
CA ILE A 90 0.79 -16.67 11.08
C ILE A 90 1.07 -15.18 11.37
N ALA A 91 1.00 -14.77 12.64
CA ALA A 91 1.28 -13.39 13.03
C ALA A 91 2.71 -12.97 12.67
N LEU A 92 3.71 -13.85 12.85
CA LEU A 92 5.09 -13.60 12.45
C LEU A 92 5.26 -13.50 10.92
N LEU A 93 4.57 -14.35 10.16
CA LEU A 93 4.58 -14.26 8.68
C LEU A 93 3.94 -12.96 8.19
N VAL A 94 2.83 -12.55 8.80
CA VAL A 94 2.16 -11.28 8.49
C VAL A 94 3.02 -10.08 8.91
N PHE A 95 3.71 -10.16 10.05
CA PHE A 95 4.68 -9.15 10.50
C PHE A 95 5.78 -8.96 9.47
N LEU A 96 6.36 -10.05 8.96
CA LEU A 96 7.42 -9.99 7.95
C LEU A 96 6.96 -9.31 6.66
N ALA A 97 5.71 -9.53 6.25
CA ALA A 97 5.17 -8.95 5.01
C ALA A 97 4.67 -7.50 5.16
N ALA A 98 4.18 -7.11 6.33
CA ALA A 98 3.68 -5.75 6.59
C ALA A 98 3.94 -5.28 8.04
N PRO A 99 5.18 -4.92 8.39
CA PRO A 99 5.53 -4.44 9.73
C PRO A 99 4.69 -3.23 10.20
N PRO A 100 4.42 -2.20 9.36
CA PRO A 100 3.65 -1.02 9.81
C PRO A 100 2.20 -1.32 10.18
N GLU A 101 1.61 -2.38 9.62
CA GLU A 101 0.22 -2.75 9.83
C GLU A 101 0.08 -3.89 10.85
N PHE A 102 1.19 -4.32 11.45
CA PHE A 102 1.26 -5.50 12.29
C PHE A 102 0.28 -5.48 13.44
N PHE A 103 0.23 -4.40 14.24
CA PHE A 103 -0.63 -4.35 15.42
C PHE A 103 -2.11 -4.53 15.08
N HIS A 104 -2.57 -3.90 13.99
CA HIS A 104 -3.94 -4.03 13.53
C HIS A 104 -4.23 -5.45 13.02
N ASN A 105 -3.31 -6.02 12.23
CA ASN A 105 -3.46 -7.38 11.73
C ASN A 105 -3.40 -8.42 12.86
N PHE A 106 -2.56 -8.20 13.87
CA PHE A 106 -2.46 -9.03 15.06
C PHE A 106 -3.75 -9.00 15.88
N MET A 107 -4.33 -7.82 16.10
CA MET A 107 -5.63 -7.69 16.78
C MET A 107 -6.75 -8.41 16.02
N LEU A 108 -6.74 -8.36 14.69
CA LEU A 108 -7.70 -9.10 13.86
C LEU A 108 -7.54 -10.62 14.02
N LEU A 109 -6.30 -11.13 13.95
CA LEU A 109 -6.00 -12.56 14.14
C LEU A 109 -6.37 -13.02 15.54
N PHE A 110 -5.97 -12.25 16.57
CA PHE A 110 -6.28 -12.54 17.97
C PHE A 110 -7.79 -12.58 18.23
N GLY A 111 -8.54 -11.62 17.66
CA GLY A 111 -10.00 -11.61 17.73
C GLY A 111 -10.62 -12.83 17.06
N GLY A 112 -10.13 -13.21 15.87
CA GLY A 112 -10.57 -14.42 15.17
C GLY A 112 -10.33 -15.69 15.99
N THR A 113 -9.12 -15.86 16.54
CA THR A 113 -8.77 -17.00 17.38
C THR A 113 -9.57 -17.05 18.68
N THR A 114 -9.85 -15.90 19.30
CA THR A 114 -10.66 -15.86 20.52
C THR A 114 -12.08 -16.39 20.27
N ILE A 115 -12.66 -16.05 19.11
CA ILE A 115 -13.99 -16.55 18.71
C ILE A 115 -13.96 -18.07 18.47
N GLU A 116 -12.87 -18.60 17.90
CA GLU A 116 -12.71 -20.05 17.66
C GLU A 116 -12.60 -20.88 18.95
N THR A 117 -12.13 -20.29 20.05
CA THR A 117 -12.05 -21.01 21.33
C THR A 117 -13.42 -21.47 21.87
N ILE A 118 -14.52 -20.95 21.32
CA ILE A 118 -15.87 -21.39 21.66
C ILE A 118 -16.14 -22.73 20.93
N PRO A 119 -16.27 -23.86 21.64
CA PRO A 119 -16.26 -25.21 21.03
C PRO A 119 -17.39 -25.49 20.03
N MET A 120 -18.47 -24.71 20.03
CA MET A 120 -19.56 -24.78 19.03
C MET A 120 -19.27 -23.97 17.75
N ILE A 121 -18.41 -22.96 17.82
CA ILE A 121 -18.06 -22.07 16.70
C ILE A 121 -16.80 -22.56 15.96
N ASN A 122 -16.07 -23.49 16.57
CA ASN A 122 -14.79 -24.05 16.07
C ASN A 122 -14.87 -24.74 14.70
N LEU A 123 -16.06 -24.92 14.12
CA LEU A 123 -16.23 -25.43 12.75
C LEU A 123 -16.09 -24.33 11.68
N LEU A 124 -16.14 -23.06 12.08
CA LEU A 124 -15.98 -21.95 11.14
C LEU A 124 -14.48 -21.67 10.94
N PRO A 125 -14.02 -21.55 9.69
CA PRO A 125 -12.62 -21.23 9.36
C PRO A 125 -12.36 -19.72 9.57
N VAL A 126 -12.55 -19.22 10.80
CA VAL A 126 -12.47 -17.79 11.13
C VAL A 126 -11.05 -17.28 10.97
N LEU A 127 -10.06 -18.06 11.41
CA LEU A 127 -8.65 -17.75 11.27
C LEU A 127 -8.24 -17.66 9.80
N THR A 128 -8.64 -18.64 8.97
CA THR A 128 -8.42 -18.58 7.52
C THR A 128 -9.08 -17.35 6.92
N GLY A 129 -10.33 -17.06 7.29
CA GLY A 129 -11.04 -15.86 6.86
C GLY A 129 -10.30 -14.57 7.21
N ALA A 130 -9.75 -14.48 8.42
CA ALA A 130 -8.97 -13.31 8.87
C ALA A 130 -7.69 -13.13 8.05
N VAL A 131 -6.93 -14.20 7.79
CA VAL A 131 -5.70 -14.14 6.97
C VAL A 131 -6.02 -13.76 5.53
N VAL A 132 -7.06 -14.36 4.93
CA VAL A 132 -7.52 -14.02 3.57
C VAL A 132 -7.95 -12.56 3.51
N TYR A 133 -8.68 -12.06 4.51
CA TYR A 133 -9.07 -10.66 4.60
C TYR A 133 -7.86 -9.73 4.65
N ILE A 134 -6.84 -10.05 5.47
CA ILE A 134 -5.59 -9.27 5.55
C ILE A 134 -4.93 -9.20 4.16
N TYR A 135 -4.83 -10.33 3.46
CA TYR A 135 -4.22 -10.39 2.14
C TYR A 135 -5.01 -9.59 1.09
N VAL A 136 -6.34 -9.75 1.04
CA VAL A 136 -7.21 -8.99 0.11
C VAL A 136 -7.12 -7.50 0.40
N ARG A 137 -7.17 -7.09 1.66
CA ARG A 137 -6.99 -5.69 2.07
C ARG A 137 -5.65 -5.15 1.57
N LYS A 138 -4.58 -5.95 1.64
CA LYS A 138 -3.25 -5.54 1.14
C LYS A 138 -3.25 -5.32 -0.37
N ILE A 139 -3.88 -6.21 -1.14
CA ILE A 139 -4.05 -6.03 -2.58
C ILE A 139 -4.86 -4.77 -2.89
N LEU A 140 -5.97 -4.55 -2.18
CA LEU A 140 -6.82 -3.36 -2.37
C LEU A 140 -6.06 -2.06 -2.09
N GLN A 141 -5.21 -2.02 -1.05
CA GLN A 141 -4.34 -0.87 -0.80
C GLN A 141 -3.35 -0.63 -1.96
N ARG A 142 -2.76 -1.68 -2.54
CA ARG A 142 -1.89 -1.55 -3.73
C ARG A 142 -2.65 -1.01 -4.94
N ILE A 143 -3.90 -1.44 -5.14
CA ILE A 143 -4.77 -0.93 -6.22
C ILE A 143 -5.11 0.54 -5.99
N ALA A 144 -5.49 0.92 -4.76
CA ALA A 144 -5.83 2.30 -4.42
C ALA A 144 -4.63 3.24 -4.63
N LYS A 145 -3.44 2.83 -4.20
CA LYS A 145 -2.18 3.57 -4.41
C LYS A 145 -1.85 3.80 -5.89
N ARG A 146 -2.33 2.96 -6.81
CA ARG A 146 -2.14 3.14 -8.26
C ARG A 146 -3.11 4.11 -8.90
N LYS A 147 -4.34 4.25 -8.38
CA LYS A 147 -5.37 5.11 -8.99
C LYS A 147 -5.19 6.60 -8.67
N ILE A 148 -4.54 6.91 -7.54
CA ILE A 148 -4.47 8.27 -6.97
C ILE A 148 -3.23 9.12 -7.42
N PRO A 149 -2.09 8.60 -7.94
CA PRO A 149 -0.90 9.44 -8.16
C PRO A 149 -1.08 10.59 -9.16
N GLY A 150 -1.92 10.41 -10.18
CA GLY A 150 -2.19 11.42 -11.20
C GLY A 150 -3.31 12.39 -10.82
N ALA A 151 -4.39 11.89 -10.22
CA ALA A 151 -5.60 12.68 -9.98
C ALA A 151 -5.38 13.82 -8.95
N SER A 152 -4.66 13.55 -7.86
CA SER A 152 -4.38 14.57 -6.84
C SER A 152 -3.40 15.64 -7.31
N ARG A 153 -2.45 15.29 -8.20
CA ARG A 153 -1.53 16.26 -8.80
C ARG A 153 -2.21 17.11 -9.88
N LEU A 154 -3.07 16.51 -10.69
CA LEU A 154 -3.87 17.25 -11.67
C LEU A 154 -4.86 18.20 -10.98
N ALA A 155 -5.48 17.78 -9.88
CA ALA A 155 -6.32 18.66 -9.06
C ALA A 155 -5.51 19.83 -8.45
N ALA A 156 -4.32 19.55 -7.92
CA ALA A 156 -3.44 20.58 -7.37
C ALA A 156 -2.93 21.58 -8.44
N LEU A 157 -2.64 21.09 -9.65
CA LEU A 157 -2.26 21.92 -10.79
C LEU A 157 -3.44 22.78 -11.28
N ALA A 158 -4.65 22.21 -11.34
CA ALA A 158 -5.85 22.95 -11.73
C ALA A 158 -6.19 24.08 -10.74
N THR A 159 -5.92 23.91 -9.44
CA THR A 159 -6.12 24.96 -8.43
C THR A 159 -5.04 26.04 -8.40
N LYS A 160 -3.87 25.78 -9.01
CA LYS A 160 -2.77 26.76 -9.12
C LYS A 160 -2.78 27.53 -10.44
N ALA A 161 -3.66 27.21 -11.37
CA ALA A 161 -3.81 27.98 -12.60
C ALA A 161 -4.25 29.41 -12.26
N PRO A 162 -3.52 30.45 -12.68
CA PRO A 162 -3.88 31.83 -12.38
C PRO A 162 -5.26 32.14 -12.96
N GLN A 163 -6.16 32.63 -12.11
CA GLN A 163 -7.42 33.22 -12.56
C GLN A 163 -7.07 34.57 -13.18
N ASN A 164 -6.86 34.57 -14.50
CA ASN A 164 -6.76 35.79 -15.30
C ASN A 164 -8.14 36.40 -15.50
#